data_AF-R4KJM6-F1
#
_entry.id   AF-R4KJM6-F1
#
_cell.length_a   1.000
_cell.length_b   1.000
_cell.length_c   1.000
_cell.angle_alpha   90.00
_cell.angle_beta   90.00
_cell.angle_gamma   90.00
#
_symmetry.space_group_name_H-M   'P 1'
#
loop_
_entity.id
_entity.type
_entity.pdbx_description
1 polymer ?
#
loop_
_entity_poly.entity_id
_entity_poly.type
_entity_poly.pdbx_seq_one_letter_code
_entity_poly.pdbx_strand_id
1 'polypeptide(L)'
;MIDYMNDEEATFFNWCDETVRAHISQEGTKLSRWRPRKNNDGSYELIFELMHSEGTTSRQLVPVPKQFHELLEREYFINHPDHEDDF
;
A
#
# COMPACT_ATOMS: atom_id res chain seq x y z
N MET A 1 -25.88 -1.77 -2.39
CA MET A 1 -24.83 -0.97 -3.04
C MET A 1 -23.50 -1.44 -2.47
N ILE A 2 -22.94 -2.53 -3.03
CA ILE A 2 -21.65 -3.15 -2.64
C ILE A 2 -20.75 -3.30 -3.90
N ASP A 3 -21.14 -2.67 -5.01
CA ASP A 3 -20.46 -2.81 -6.29
C ASP A 3 -19.28 -1.82 -6.41
N TYR A 4 -19.50 -0.56 -6.00
CA TYR A 4 -18.49 0.51 -6.13
C TYR A 4 -17.21 0.31 -5.29
N MET A 5 -17.30 -0.29 -4.09
CA MET A 5 -16.10 -0.55 -3.28
C MET A 5 -15.23 -1.64 -3.93
N ASN A 6 -15.83 -2.63 -4.59
CA ASN A 6 -15.05 -3.65 -5.30
C ASN A 6 -14.24 -3.06 -6.47
N ASP A 7 -14.78 -2.08 -7.20
CA ASP A 7 -14.05 -1.43 -8.29
C ASP A 7 -12.87 -0.59 -7.79
N GLU A 8 -13.03 0.17 -6.71
CA GLU A 8 -11.95 0.99 -6.15
C GLU A 8 -10.87 0.14 -5.46
N GLU A 9 -11.28 -0.90 -4.71
CA GLU A 9 -10.36 -1.89 -4.14
C GLU A 9 -9.60 -2.62 -5.25
N ALA A 10 -10.30 -3.12 -6.28
CA ALA A 10 -9.66 -3.79 -7.41
C ALA A 10 -8.70 -2.87 -8.16
N THR A 11 -9.06 -1.59 -8.31
CA THR A 11 -8.18 -0.58 -8.91
C THR A 11 -6.93 -0.34 -8.05
N PHE A 12 -7.09 -0.28 -6.73
CA PHE A 12 -5.96 -0.15 -5.80
C PHE A 12 -5.03 -1.37 -5.83
N PHE A 13 -5.59 -2.58 -5.79
CA PHE A 13 -4.79 -3.82 -5.90
C PHE A 13 -4.09 -3.91 -7.25
N ASN A 14 -4.75 -3.54 -8.35
CA ASN A 14 -4.14 -3.51 -9.67
C ASN A 14 -3.01 -2.47 -9.75
N TRP A 15 -3.22 -1.25 -9.22
CA TRP A 15 -2.17 -0.24 -9.14
C TRP A 15 -0.98 -0.69 -8.30
N CYS A 16 -1.25 -1.39 -7.18
CA CYS A 16 -0.22 -1.97 -6.32
C CYS A 16 0.58 -3.03 -7.07
N ASP A 17 -0.08 -3.96 -7.77
CA ASP A 17 0.56 -5.00 -8.58
C ASP A 17 1.40 -4.40 -9.71
N GLU A 18 0.86 -3.42 -10.45
CA GLU A 18 1.59 -2.71 -11.51
C GLU A 18 2.82 -1.97 -10.99
N THR A 19 2.68 -1.27 -9.85
CA THR A 19 3.78 -0.59 -9.18
C THR A 19 4.85 -1.59 -8.76
N VAL A 20 4.46 -2.63 -8.04
CA VAL A 20 5.36 -3.68 -7.57
C VAL A 20 6.05 -4.38 -8.74
N ARG A 21 5.33 -4.69 -9.82
CA ARG A 21 5.87 -5.32 -11.04
C ARG A 21 6.83 -4.41 -11.79
N ALA A 22 6.58 -3.10 -11.81
CA ALA A 22 7.53 -2.12 -12.35
C ALA A 22 8.85 -2.13 -11.56
N HIS A 23 8.78 -2.32 -10.25
CA HIS A 23 9.96 -2.42 -9.39
C HIS A 23 10.63 -3.81 -9.39
N ILE A 24 9.89 -4.91 -9.62
CA ILE A 24 10.40 -6.29 -9.70
C ILE A 24 10.96 -6.64 -11.08
N SER A 25 10.61 -5.89 -12.13
CA SER A 25 11.11 -6.15 -13.49
C SER A 25 12.63 -6.05 -13.63
N GLN A 26 13.35 -5.57 -12.60
CA GLN A 26 14.78 -5.82 -12.47
C GLN A 26 15.03 -7.29 -12.09
N GLU A 27 15.52 -8.08 -13.05
CA GLU A 27 15.83 -9.50 -12.92
C GLU A 27 16.40 -9.88 -11.54
N GLY A 28 15.77 -10.86 -10.88
CA GLY A 28 16.26 -11.44 -9.63
C GLY A 28 15.75 -10.79 -8.34
N THR A 29 14.80 -9.85 -8.41
CA THR A 29 14.06 -9.36 -7.23
C THR A 29 12.72 -10.07 -7.07
N LYS A 30 12.30 -10.30 -5.82
CA LYS A 30 10.97 -10.83 -5.48
C LYS A 30 10.34 -9.95 -4.40
N LEU A 31 9.03 -9.73 -4.49
CA LEU A 31 8.30 -9.11 -3.40
C LEU A 31 8.36 -10.02 -2.16
N SER A 32 8.93 -9.52 -1.07
CA SER A 32 8.92 -10.21 0.22
C SER A 32 7.69 -9.82 1.03
N ARG A 33 7.38 -8.53 1.08
CA ARG A 33 6.25 -7.98 1.84
C ARG A 33 5.86 -6.62 1.30
N TRP A 34 4.59 -6.26 1.41
CA TRP A 34 4.15 -4.89 1.25
C TRP A 34 3.13 -4.52 2.32
N ARG A 35 3.05 -3.23 2.65
CA ARG A 35 2.02 -2.65 3.52
C ARG A 35 1.81 -1.16 3.22
N PRO A 36 0.57 -0.68 3.22
CA PRO A 36 0.32 0.76 3.29
C PRO A 36 0.69 1.29 4.68
N ARG A 37 1.14 2.54 4.73
CA ARG A 37 1.44 3.29 5.96
C ARG A 37 0.88 4.70 5.82
N LYS A 38 0.19 5.17 6.85
CA LYS A 38 -0.20 6.58 6.99
C LYS A 38 1.00 7.39 7.50
N ASN A 39 1.31 8.49 6.84
CA ASN A 39 2.25 9.49 7.32
C ASN A 39 1.58 10.47 8.28
N ASN A 40 2.39 11.16 9.08
CA ASN A 40 1.91 12.14 10.05
C ASN A 40 1.21 13.35 9.39
N ASP A 41 1.50 13.59 8.11
CA ASP A 41 0.86 14.59 7.26
C ASP A 41 -0.55 14.16 6.76
N GLY A 42 -0.98 12.92 7.05
CA GLY A 42 -2.23 12.35 6.56
C GLY A 42 -2.11 11.66 5.19
N SER A 43 -1.01 11.89 4.48
CA SER A 43 -0.68 11.19 3.23
C SER A 43 -0.41 9.69 3.45
N TYR A 44 -0.72 8.83 2.47
CA TYR A 44 -0.40 7.41 2.53
C TYR A 44 0.81 7.05 1.67
N GLU A 45 1.63 6.12 2.15
CA GLU A 45 2.77 5.55 1.44
C GLU A 45 2.68 4.02 1.43
N LEU A 46 2.93 3.42 0.27
CA LEU A 46 3.08 2.00 0.10
C LEU A 46 4.54 1.65 0.39
N ILE A 47 4.77 0.89 1.45
CA ILE A 47 6.07 0.32 1.75
C ILE A 47 6.09 -1.09 1.19
N PHE A 48 7.07 -1.41 0.36
CA PHE A 48 7.33 -2.79 -0.02
C PHE A 48 8.80 -3.15 0.07
N GLU A 49 9.04 -4.39 0.45
CA GLU A 49 10.35 -4.98 0.66
C GLU A 49 10.59 -5.96 -0.49
N LEU A 50 11.62 -5.69 -1.28
CA LEU A 50 12.08 -6.52 -2.37
C LEU A 50 13.26 -7.36 -1.88
N MET A 51 13.17 -8.68 -1.99
CA MET A 51 14.27 -9.59 -1.72
C MET A 51 15.00 -9.85 -3.03
N HIS A 52 16.28 -9.50 -3.07
CA HIS A 52 17.18 -9.87 -4.15
C HIS A 52 17.66 -11.31 -3.97
N SER A 53 17.99 -11.97 -5.08
CA SER A 53 18.49 -13.35 -5.08
C SER A 53 19.80 -13.52 -4.27
N GLU A 54 20.53 -12.43 -4.04
CA GLU A 54 21.73 -12.37 -3.20
C GLU A 54 21.43 -12.26 -1.69
N GLY A 55 20.16 -12.34 -1.28
CA GLY A 55 19.75 -12.24 0.13
C GLY A 55 19.67 -10.82 0.67
N THR A 56 19.87 -9.80 -0.18
CA THR A 56 19.71 -8.39 0.19
C THR A 56 18.23 -7.99 0.10
N THR A 57 17.72 -7.31 1.14
CA THR A 57 16.37 -6.73 1.11
C THR A 57 16.44 -5.23 0.84
N SER A 58 15.73 -4.79 -0.20
CA SER A 58 15.59 -3.39 -0.58
C SER A 58 14.21 -2.92 -0.21
N ARG A 59 14.12 -1.91 0.66
CA ARG A 59 12.85 -1.28 1.03
C ARG A 59 12.57 -0.11 0.09
N GLN A 60 11.41 -0.14 -0.54
CA GLN A 60 10.89 0.94 -1.36
C GLN A 60 9.70 1.62 -0.68
N LEU A 61 9.62 2.93 -0.88
CA LEU A 61 8.56 3.80 -0.38
C LEU A 61 7.94 4.48 -1.59
N VAL A 62 6.68 4.16 -1.88
CA VAL A 62 5.96 4.76 -3.00
C VAL A 62 4.79 5.56 -2.46
N PRO A 63 4.67 6.86 -2.80
CA PRO A 63 3.52 7.65 -2.38
C PRO A 63 2.24 7.09 -3.00
N VAL A 64 1.24 6.82 -2.15
CA VAL A 64 -0.06 6.35 -2.64
C VAL A 64 -0.82 7.54 -3.23
N PRO A 65 -1.38 7.40 -4.45
CA PRO A 65 -2.24 8.41 -5.05
C PRO A 65 -3.42 8.78 -4.15
N LYS A 66 -3.74 10.08 -4.08
CA LYS A 66 -4.81 10.62 -3.23
C LYS A 66 -6.18 9.97 -3.46
N GLN A 67 -6.43 9.48 -4.67
CA GLN A 67 -7.66 8.75 -5.02
C GLN A 67 -7.89 7.50 -4.15
N PHE A 68 -6.83 6.89 -3.62
CA PHE A 68 -6.93 5.72 -2.75
C PHE A 68 -6.84 6.06 -1.26
N HIS A 69 -6.68 7.35 -0.90
CA HIS A 69 -6.60 7.74 0.51
C HIS A 69 -7.94 7.51 1.20
N GLU A 70 -9.07 7.79 0.55
CA GLU A 70 -10.40 7.53 1.11
C GLU A 70 -10.65 6.03 1.32
N LEU A 71 -10.17 5.18 0.39
CA LEU A 71 -10.21 3.73 0.50
C LEU A 71 -9.41 3.24 1.71
N LEU A 72 -8.16 3.71 1.82
CA LEU A 72 -7.28 3.35 2.92
C LEU A 72 -7.80 3.89 4.24
N GLU A 73 -8.38 5.09 4.29
CA GLU A 73 -9.02 5.61 5.49
C GLU A 73 -10.16 4.71 5.92
N ARG A 74 -11.02 4.25 5.01
CA ARG A 74 -12.09 3.29 5.35
C ARG A 74 -11.55 1.97 5.90
N GLU A 75 -10.55 1.35 5.28
CA GLU A 75 -9.98 0.08 5.77
C GLU A 75 -9.18 0.24 7.08
N TYR A 76 -8.38 1.30 7.21
CA TYR A 76 -7.55 1.55 8.39
C TYR A 76 -8.40 1.91 9.60
N PHE A 77 -9.53 2.61 9.40
CA PHE A 77 -10.49 2.92 10.48
C PHE A 77 -11.22 1.67 11.00
N ILE A 78 -11.35 0.62 10.18
CA ILE A 78 -11.97 -0.64 10.58
C ILE A 78 -11.01 -1.52 11.41
N ASN A 79 -9.69 -1.44 11.18
CA ASN A 79 -8.69 -2.27 11.86
C ASN A 79 -7.90 -1.57 12.98
N HIS A 80 -8.02 -0.26 13.15
CA HIS A 80 -7.42 0.46 14.27
C HIS A 80 -8.52 0.92 15.25
N PRO A 81 -8.78 0.17 16.34
CA PRO A 81 -9.64 0.63 17.43
C PRO A 81 -8.95 1.70 18.32
N ASP A 82 -7.86 2.33 17.86
CA ASP A 82 -7.08 3.31 18.63
C ASP A 82 -7.08 4.68 17.92
N HIS A 83 -8.27 5.12 17.55
CA HIS A 83 -8.58 6.55 17.49
C HIS A 83 -9.63 6.84 18.56
N GLU A 84 -9.35 6.39 19.79
CA GLU A 84 -9.95 7.00 20.99
C GLU A 84 -9.07 8.18 21.44
N ASP A 85 -9.76 9.25 21.82
CA ASP A 85 -9.35 10.47 22.55
C ASP A 85 -8.57 11.56 21.77
N ASP A 86 -8.93 12.85 21.82
CA ASP A 86 -9.88 13.61 22.67
C ASP A 86 -10.09 15.00 22.03
N PHE A 87 -11.32 15.53 22.04
CA PHE A 87 -11.59 16.96 21.87
C PHE A 87 -12.76 17.41 22.75
#